data_AF-A0A2S9FM20-F1
#
_entry.id   AF-A0A2S9FM20-F1
#
_cell.length_a   1.000
_cell.length_b   1.000
_cell.length_c   1.000
_cell.angle_alpha   90.00
_cell.angle_beta   90.00
_cell.angle_gamma   90.00
#
_symmetry.space_group_name_H-M   'P 1'
#
loop_
_entity.id
_entity.type
_entity.pdbx_description
1 polymer ?
#
loop_
_entity_poly.entity_id
_entity_poly.type
_entity_poly.pdbx_seq_one_letter_code
_entity_poly.pdbx_strand_id
1 'polypeptide(L)'
;LTACASADADIVPMVKPQFEVGKDRVGTGGVVSDPLLRADAVLSVARRAADLNWPAVAVTASPLPGPAGNVEYFLRLRAAGDALSGDALEAAVRRAVEEGPQ
;
A
#
# COMPACT_ATOMS: atom_id res chain seq x y z
N LEU A 1 0.39 12.65 -10.34
CA LEU A 1 0.56 11.32 -10.97
C LEU A 1 -0.59 11.03 -11.93
N THR A 2 -1.82 10.91 -11.42
CA THR A 2 -3.01 10.55 -12.24
C THR A 2 -3.28 11.49 -13.41
N ALA A 3 -3.07 12.80 -13.26
CA ALA A 3 -3.22 13.78 -14.33
C ALA A 3 -2.13 13.74 -15.43
N CYS A 4 -1.05 12.97 -15.21
CA CYS A 4 0.10 12.89 -16.11
C CYS A 4 0.30 11.49 -16.69
N ALA A 5 -0.54 10.52 -16.31
CA ALA A 5 -0.45 9.13 -16.76
C ALA A 5 -1.42 8.90 -17.94
N SER A 6 -1.02 8.06 -18.90
CA SER A 6 -1.94 7.59 -19.94
C SER A 6 -3.01 6.67 -19.33
N ALA A 7 -4.14 6.52 -20.03
CA ALA A 7 -5.26 5.69 -19.55
C ALA A 7 -4.90 4.21 -19.36
N ASP A 8 -3.88 3.73 -20.05
CA ASP A 8 -3.38 2.36 -20.03
C ASP A 8 -2.15 2.16 -19.12
N ALA A 9 -1.63 3.22 -18.48
CA ALA A 9 -0.44 3.13 -17.66
C ALA A 9 -0.64 2.30 -16.38
N ASP A 10 0.46 1.77 -15.85
CA ASP A 10 0.55 1.30 -14.48
C ASP A 10 1.21 2.38 -13.62
N ILE A 11 0.59 2.72 -12.48
CA ILE A 11 1.25 3.50 -11.43
C ILE A 11 1.57 2.53 -10.29
N VAL A 12 2.84 2.47 -9.90
CA VAL A 12 3.30 1.53 -8.87
C VAL A 12 3.89 2.29 -7.67
N PRO A 13 3.07 2.99 -6.86
CA PRO A 13 3.59 3.69 -5.68
C PRO A 13 4.07 2.70 -4.63
N MET A 14 5.12 3.12 -3.91
CA MET A 14 5.61 2.46 -2.72
C MET A 14 4.98 3.12 -1.50
N VAL A 15 4.09 2.38 -0.83
CA VAL A 15 3.47 2.77 0.43
C VAL A 15 4.45 2.50 1.56
N LYS A 16 4.71 3.54 2.35
CA LYS A 16 5.63 3.53 3.48
C LYS A 16 4.82 3.81 4.76
N PRO A 17 4.38 2.78 5.52
CA PRO A 17 3.46 2.96 6.63
C PRO A 17 3.86 4.06 7.62
N GLN A 18 5.15 4.25 7.89
CA GLN A 18 5.68 5.29 8.78
C GLN A 18 5.37 6.73 8.37
N PHE A 19 4.96 6.96 7.12
CA PHE A 19 4.53 8.28 6.63
C PHE A 19 3.01 8.40 6.46
N GLU A 20 2.31 7.27 6.49
CA GLU A 20 0.85 7.19 6.33
C GLU A 20 0.13 7.07 7.68
N VAL A 21 0.75 6.42 8.65
CA VAL A 21 0.22 6.34 10.01
C VAL A 21 0.57 7.64 10.76
N GLY A 22 -0.43 8.26 11.39
CA GLY A 22 -0.22 9.48 12.18
C GLY A 22 0.88 9.32 13.22
N LYS A 23 1.53 10.43 13.61
CA LYS A 23 2.76 10.45 14.44
C LYS A 23 2.66 9.63 15.73
N ASP A 24 1.49 9.58 16.36
CA ASP A 24 1.25 8.85 17.62
C ASP A 24 1.24 7.32 17.44
N ARG A 25 1.21 6.84 16.19
CA ARG A 25 1.15 5.41 15.82
C ARG A 25 2.50 4.88 15.30
N VAL A 26 3.57 5.68 15.40
CA VAL A 26 4.93 5.29 15.02
C VAL A 26 5.73 4.93 16.27
N GLY A 27 6.30 3.73 16.31
CA GLY A 27 7.07 3.25 17.44
C GLY A 27 8.47 3.88 17.54
N THR A 28 9.22 3.44 18.56
CA THR A 28 10.62 3.84 18.78
C THR A 28 11.45 3.63 17.51
N GLY A 29 12.27 4.62 17.15
CA GLY A 29 13.11 4.56 15.96
C GLY A 29 12.39 4.85 14.64
N GLY A 30 11.11 5.25 14.68
CA GLY A 30 10.36 5.59 13.47
C GLY A 30 9.80 4.36 12.73
N VAL A 31 9.63 3.23 13.43
CA VAL A 31 9.24 1.94 12.85
C VAL A 31 7.79 1.59 13.16
N VAL A 32 7.07 1.08 12.16
CA VAL A 32 5.69 0.57 12.29
C VAL A 32 5.70 -0.96 12.33
N SER A 33 5.78 -1.53 13.53
CA SER A 33 5.86 -2.98 13.76
C SER A 33 4.50 -3.68 13.80
N ASP A 34 3.40 -2.95 14.05
CA ASP A 34 2.06 -3.53 14.10
C ASP A 34 1.55 -3.86 12.66
N PRO A 35 1.29 -5.14 12.34
CA PRO A 35 0.78 -5.54 11.03
C PRO A 35 -0.58 -4.92 10.69
N LEU A 36 -1.43 -4.64 11.68
CA LEU A 36 -2.72 -3.98 11.46
C LEU A 36 -2.53 -2.53 11.01
N LEU A 37 -1.57 -1.82 11.60
CA LEU A 37 -1.23 -0.46 11.17
C LEU A 37 -0.63 -0.42 9.77
N ARG A 38 0.18 -1.43 9.42
CA ARG A 38 0.71 -1.57 8.06
C ARG A 38 -0.40 -1.83 7.05
N ALA A 39 -1.32 -2.75 7.35
CA ALA A 39 -2.50 -3.01 6.52
C ALA A 39 -3.38 -1.77 6.36
N ASP A 40 -3.67 -1.05 7.44
CA ASP A 40 -4.47 0.19 7.44
C ASP A 40 -3.85 1.25 6.53
N ALA A 41 -2.53 1.44 6.60
CA ALA A 41 -1.81 2.37 5.72
C ALA A 41 -1.98 2.01 4.24
N VAL A 42 -1.80 0.75 3.87
CA VAL A 42 -1.96 0.28 2.48
C VAL A 42 -3.40 0.42 1.99
N LEU A 43 -4.38 0.04 2.83
CA LEU A 43 -5.81 0.18 2.51
C LEU A 43 -6.21 1.65 2.34
N SER A 44 -5.71 2.55 3.19
CA SER A 44 -5.95 3.98 3.09
C SER A 44 -5.49 4.54 1.74
N VAL A 45 -4.25 4.23 1.32
CA VAL A 45 -3.72 4.66 0.02
C VAL A 45 -4.51 4.04 -1.14
N ALA A 46 -4.85 2.75 -1.07
CA ALA A 46 -5.61 2.07 -2.11
C ALA A 46 -7.01 2.66 -2.27
N ARG A 47 -7.72 2.95 -1.18
CA ARG A 47 -9.04 3.61 -1.19
C ARG A 47 -8.94 5.02 -1.77
N ARG A 48 -7.93 5.79 -1.36
CA ARG A 48 -7.71 7.13 -1.89
C ARG A 48 -7.40 7.12 -3.39
N ALA A 49 -6.65 6.12 -3.87
CA ALA A 49 -6.38 5.95 -5.28
C ALA A 49 -7.65 5.57 -6.07
N ALA A 50 -8.51 4.72 -5.50
CA ALA A 50 -9.81 4.40 -6.09
C ALA A 50 -10.72 5.63 -6.24
N ASP A 51 -10.76 6.53 -5.24
CA ASP A 51 -11.50 7.81 -5.32
C ASP A 51 -11.02 8.69 -6.49
N LEU A 52 -9.79 8.49 -6.95
CA LEU A 52 -9.19 9.21 -8.07
C LEU A 52 -9.35 8.47 -9.41
N ASN A 53 -10.17 7.41 -9.47
CA ASN A 53 -10.34 6.49 -10.60
C ASN A 53 -9.08 5.69 -10.95
N TRP A 54 -8.24 5.38 -9.95
CA TRP A 54 -7.06 4.53 -10.10
C TRP A 54 -7.08 3.41 -9.05
N PRO A 55 -8.03 2.46 -9.13
CA PRO A 55 -8.12 1.38 -8.18
C PRO A 55 -6.88 0.48 -8.20
N ALA A 56 -6.61 -0.17 -7.07
CA ALA A 56 -5.55 -1.16 -6.97
C ALA A 56 -5.94 -2.45 -7.70
N VAL A 57 -5.00 -3.01 -8.46
CA VAL A 57 -5.15 -4.30 -9.14
C VAL A 57 -4.24 -5.37 -8.53
N ALA A 58 -3.20 -4.97 -7.78
CA ALA A 58 -2.32 -5.87 -7.04
C ALA A 58 -1.66 -5.14 -5.86
N VAL A 59 -1.27 -5.93 -4.86
CA VAL A 59 -0.54 -5.49 -3.67
C VAL A 59 0.56 -6.51 -3.40
N THR A 60 1.76 -6.04 -3.04
CA THR A 60 2.84 -6.93 -2.56
C THR A 60 3.75 -6.18 -1.59
N ALA A 61 4.41 -6.91 -0.68
CA ALA A 61 5.47 -6.34 0.15
C ALA A 61 6.75 -6.13 -0.68
N SER A 62 7.51 -5.09 -0.35
CA SER A 62 8.90 -4.95 -0.77
C SER A 62 9.71 -6.12 -0.18
N PRO A 63 10.58 -6.77 -0.97
CA PRO A 63 11.41 -7.86 -0.47
C PRO A 63 12.49 -7.38 0.51
N LEU A 64 12.77 -6.07 0.54
CA LEU A 64 13.75 -5.45 1.41
C LEU A 64 13.06 -4.43 2.31
N PRO A 65 13.36 -4.42 3.62
CA PRO A 65 12.92 -3.35 4.50
C PRO A 65 13.64 -2.04 4.15
N GLY A 66 13.01 -0.91 4.48
CA GLY A 66 13.64 0.40 4.40
C GLY A 66 14.84 0.53 5.36
N PRO A 67 15.67 1.59 5.23
CA PRO A 67 16.90 1.74 6.01
C PRO A 67 16.74 1.65 7.53
N ALA A 68 15.59 2.08 8.04
CA ALA A 68 15.24 2.04 9.47
C ALA A 68 14.53 0.73 9.90
N GLY A 69 14.32 -0.22 8.98
CA GLY A 69 13.63 -1.49 9.25
C GLY A 69 12.12 -1.48 8.95
N ASN A 70 11.57 -0.41 8.37
CA ASN A 70 10.15 -0.40 8.00
C ASN A 70 9.87 -1.34 6.83
N VAL A 71 8.82 -2.15 6.96
CA VAL A 71 8.27 -2.94 5.86
C VAL A 71 7.45 -2.00 4.95
N GLU A 72 7.78 -2.01 3.67
CA GLU A 72 7.17 -1.14 2.65
C GLU A 72 6.39 -1.98 1.64
N TYR A 73 5.40 -1.40 0.97
CA TYR A 73 4.47 -2.14 0.11
C TYR A 73 4.34 -1.48 -1.25
N PHE A 74 4.27 -2.27 -2.32
CA PHE A 74 3.90 -1.78 -3.63
C PHE A 74 2.41 -2.00 -3.87
N LEU A 75 1.74 -0.94 -4.33
CA LEU A 75 0.41 -1.04 -4.93
C LEU A 75 0.58 -0.92 -6.43
N ARG A 76 -0.08 -1.76 -7.21
CA ARG A 76 -0.23 -1.55 -8.65
C ARG A 76 -1.60 -0.94 -8.91
N LEU A 77 -1.64 0.23 -9.52
CA LEU A 77 -2.86 0.98 -9.79
C LEU A 77 -3.08 1.10 -11.31
N ARG A 78 -4.33 0.92 -11.77
CA ARG A 78 -4.72 1.14 -13.16
C ARG A 78 -6.10 1.78 -13.23
N ALA A 79 -6.29 2.71 -14.18
CA ALA A 79 -7.60 3.31 -14.45
C ALA A 79 -8.57 2.36 -15.17
N ALA A 80 -8.03 1.36 -15.88
CA ALA A 80 -8.81 0.34 -16.59
C ALA A 80 -8.31 -1.08 -16.22
N GLY A 81 -9.25 -2.01 -16.05
CA GLY A 81 -8.99 -3.42 -15.75
C GLY A 81 -9.74 -3.94 -14.52
N ASP A 82 -9.46 -5.18 -14.14
CA ASP A 82 -10.07 -5.83 -12.98
C ASP A 82 -9.47 -5.29 -11.67
N ALA A 83 -10.24 -4.42 -11.03
CA ALA A 83 -9.89 -3.80 -9.76
C ALA A 83 -10.14 -4.75 -8.58
N LEU A 84 -9.23 -4.74 -7.61
CA LEU A 84 -9.48 -5.25 -6.27
C LEU A 84 -10.43 -4.30 -5.55
N SER A 85 -11.49 -4.84 -4.95
CA SER A 85 -12.47 -4.07 -4.16
C SER A 85 -13.01 -4.91 -3.00
N GLY A 86 -13.53 -4.22 -1.97
CA GLY A 86 -14.09 -4.86 -0.77
C GLY A 86 -13.16 -5.93 -0.17
N ASP A 87 -13.74 -7.09 0.14
CA ASP A 87 -13.05 -8.23 0.75
C ASP A 87 -11.84 -8.72 -0.05
N ALA A 88 -11.86 -8.61 -1.39
CA ALA A 88 -10.74 -9.05 -2.23
C ALA A 88 -9.51 -8.15 -2.04
N LEU A 89 -9.73 -6.83 -1.89
CA LEU A 89 -8.65 -5.89 -1.57
C LEU A 89 -8.09 -6.15 -0.17
N GLU A 90 -8.97 -6.33 0.81
CA GLU A 90 -8.56 -6.58 2.20
C GLU A 90 -7.77 -7.90 2.32
N ALA A 91 -8.21 -8.96 1.64
CA ALA A 91 -7.49 -10.22 1.59
C ALA A 91 -6.12 -10.11 0.91
N ALA A 92 -6.00 -9.32 -0.17
CA ALA A 92 -4.73 -9.09 -0.85
C ALA A 92 -3.75 -8.31 0.02
N VAL A 93 -4.21 -7.27 0.72
CA VAL A 93 -3.37 -6.50 1.64
C VAL A 93 -2.91 -7.37 2.81
N ARG A 94 -3.82 -8.12 3.44
CA ARG A 94 -3.48 -9.03 4.55
C ARG A 94 -2.40 -10.03 4.12
N ARG A 95 -2.57 -10.66 2.95
CA ARG A 95 -1.57 -11.59 2.40
C ARG A 95 -0.21 -10.93 2.22
N ALA A 96 -0.17 -9.72 1.64
CA ALA A 96 1.08 -8.99 1.47
C ALA A 96 1.76 -8.65 2.81
N VAL A 97 0.99 -8.36 3.86
CA VAL A 97 1.54 -8.12 5.21
C VAL A 97 2.07 -9.40 5.85
N GLU A 98 1.40 -10.53 5.66
CA GLU A 98 1.77 -11.85 6.20
C GLU A 98 3.00 -12.45 5.49
N GLU A 99 3.08 -12.33 4.17
CA GLU A 99 4.18 -12.86 3.34
C GLU A 99 5.41 -11.94 3.32
N GLY A 100 5.26 -10.70 3.77
CA GLY A 100 6.33 -9.70 3.78
C GLY A 100 7.42 -9.95 4.84
N PRO A 101 8.57 -9.26 4.71
CA PRO A 101 9.62 -9.27 5.73
C PRO A 101 9.08 -8.88 7.12
N GLN A 102 9.64 -9.47 8.18
CA GLN A 102 9.29 -9.18 9.58
C GLN A 102 10.33 -8.29 10.25
#